data_AF-A0A1Y1USI1-F1
#
_entry.id   AF-A0A1Y1USI1-F1
#
_cell.length_a   1.000
_cell.length_b   1.000
_cell.length_c   1.000
_cell.angle_alpha   90.00
_cell.angle_beta   90.00
_cell.angle_gamma   90.00
#
_symmetry.space_group_name_H-M   'P 1'
#
loop_
_entity.id
_entity.type
_entity.pdbx_description
1 polymer ?
#
loop_
_entity_poly.entity_id
_entity_poly.type
_entity_poly.pdbx_seq_one_letter_code
_entity_poly.pdbx_strand_id
1 'polypeptide(L)'
;MAMASTATMADSGPSRAAQSEPWIQDDTTPLFVAAAVTVLTATGAAAGASIGMFNERNPFSASATMGGRWFMASSTFYGLREYIISPFLTRYEVSSTHAILNQQISAKRQGKLPDLNDPTLELTRWQTRTQRVLDSGLTGGLVGGGAVWIIGGPRRAVRGGFSGMVAGSILQFSANSLRMLKRDIFDPPKPRLTPNTIPLSPSNLPVDTQMPSTPVNPSEQPNQSLWKRFTHATVKTLKAWSPIKKRTNEEMLVMYQAKRKALDERLIEIEAEELELYERIQEWQRQAESSGSTRHLV
;
A
#
# COMPACT_ATOMS: atom_id res chain seq x y z
N MET A 1 -6.54 8.08 -70.74
CA MET A 1 -5.52 7.95 -69.69
C MET A 1 -6.00 8.77 -68.49
N ALA A 2 -6.87 8.18 -67.67
CA ALA A 2 -7.43 8.80 -66.47
C ALA A 2 -7.33 7.74 -65.38
N MET A 3 -6.40 7.95 -64.44
CA MET A 3 -6.18 7.02 -63.34
C MET A 3 -7.20 7.28 -62.24
N ALA A 4 -7.85 6.18 -61.85
CA ALA A 4 -8.71 6.08 -60.69
C ALA A 4 -7.92 6.35 -59.39
N SER A 5 -8.46 7.20 -58.53
CA SER A 5 -8.04 7.31 -57.13
C SER A 5 -9.20 6.84 -56.28
N THR A 6 -9.22 5.53 -56.02
CA THR A 6 -10.17 4.87 -55.13
C THR A 6 -9.63 5.04 -53.71
N ALA A 7 -10.13 6.04 -53.00
CA ALA A 7 -9.79 6.25 -51.60
C ALA A 7 -10.44 5.13 -50.75
N THR A 8 -9.59 4.30 -50.18
CA THR A 8 -9.90 3.23 -49.24
C THR A 8 -10.57 3.83 -47.99
N MET A 9 -11.86 3.53 -47.77
CA MET A 9 -12.53 3.79 -46.50
C MET A 9 -11.81 3.02 -45.41
N ALA A 10 -11.15 3.75 -44.51
CA ALA A 10 -10.57 3.21 -43.30
C ALA A 10 -11.70 2.66 -42.42
N ASP A 11 -11.60 1.37 -42.17
CA ASP A 11 -12.37 0.56 -41.25
C ASP A 11 -12.43 1.25 -39.86
N SER A 12 -13.57 1.87 -39.56
CA SER A 12 -13.88 2.34 -38.22
C SER A 12 -14.16 1.12 -37.37
N GLY A 13 -13.10 0.56 -36.80
CA GLY A 13 -13.18 -0.57 -35.88
C GLY A 13 -14.24 -0.35 -34.80
N PRO A 14 -14.90 -1.42 -34.34
CA PRO A 14 -16.02 -1.33 -33.43
C PRO A 14 -15.61 -0.49 -32.23
N SER A 15 -16.35 0.60 -32.02
CA SER A 15 -16.30 1.43 -30.84
C SER A 15 -16.33 0.47 -29.67
N ARG A 16 -15.19 0.31 -29.00
CA ARG A 16 -15.02 -0.53 -27.83
C ARG A 16 -15.98 0.05 -26.82
N ALA A 17 -17.21 -0.47 -26.79
CA ALA A 17 -18.21 -0.15 -25.82
C ALA A 17 -17.46 -0.21 -24.50
N ALA A 18 -17.45 0.90 -23.78
CA ALA A 18 -16.91 0.98 -22.44
C ALA A 18 -17.67 -0.04 -21.61
N GLN A 19 -17.23 -1.31 -21.67
CA GLN A 19 -17.57 -2.32 -20.71
C GLN A 19 -17.21 -1.65 -19.41
N SER A 20 -18.25 -1.31 -18.66
CA SER A 20 -18.14 -0.72 -17.34
C SER A 20 -17.35 -1.72 -16.51
N GLU A 21 -16.02 -1.55 -16.48
CA GLU A 21 -15.19 -2.39 -15.64
C GLU A 21 -15.73 -2.24 -14.22
N PRO A 22 -16.12 -3.35 -13.58
CA PRO A 22 -16.61 -3.31 -12.21
C PRO A 22 -15.55 -2.60 -11.37
N TRP A 23 -15.99 -1.63 -10.57
CA TRP A 23 -15.15 -0.76 -9.74
C TRP A 23 -13.92 -1.52 -9.23
N ILE A 24 -12.73 -1.11 -9.70
CA ILE A 24 -11.47 -1.79 -9.42
C ILE A 24 -11.15 -1.59 -7.93
N GLN A 25 -11.65 -2.50 -7.11
CA GLN A 25 -11.39 -2.55 -5.68
C GLN A 25 -10.31 -3.60 -5.41
N ASP A 26 -9.32 -3.24 -4.60
CA ASP A 26 -8.31 -4.17 -4.11
C ASP A 26 -8.96 -5.02 -3.01
N ASP A 27 -8.89 -6.35 -3.10
CA ASP A 27 -9.54 -7.26 -2.14
C ASP A 27 -9.03 -7.06 -0.69
N THR A 28 -7.86 -6.41 -0.54
CA THR A 28 -7.26 -6.10 0.76
C THR A 28 -7.75 -4.79 1.40
N THR A 29 -8.44 -3.94 0.64
CA THR A 29 -9.02 -2.66 1.09
C THR A 29 -9.86 -2.77 2.36
N PRO A 30 -10.87 -3.66 2.48
CA PRO A 30 -11.72 -3.72 3.67
C PRO A 30 -10.94 -4.08 4.93
N LEU A 31 -9.97 -5.00 4.82
CA LEU A 31 -9.11 -5.39 5.92
C LEU A 31 -8.23 -4.23 6.38
N PHE A 32 -7.68 -3.46 5.44
CA PHE A 32 -6.89 -2.28 5.75
C PHE A 32 -7.72 -1.22 6.49
N VAL A 33 -8.93 -0.93 6.02
CA VAL A 33 -9.83 0.05 6.65
C VAL A 33 -10.20 -0.41 8.06
N ALA A 34 -10.60 -1.68 8.23
CA ALA A 34 -10.94 -2.23 9.55
C ALA A 34 -9.77 -2.15 10.54
N ALA A 35 -8.56 -2.49 10.10
CA ALA A 35 -7.35 -2.39 10.92
C ALA A 35 -7.05 -0.95 11.32
N ALA A 36 -7.10 -0.01 10.37
CA ALA A 36 -6.83 1.41 10.65
C ALA A 36 -7.85 2.02 11.60
N VAL A 37 -9.14 1.74 11.42
CA VAL A 37 -10.23 2.17 12.30
C VAL A 37 -10.04 1.60 13.71
N THR A 38 -9.70 0.32 13.83
CA THR A 38 -9.48 -0.34 15.12
C THR A 38 -8.31 0.30 15.88
N VAL A 39 -7.18 0.52 15.21
CA VAL A 39 -5.99 1.14 15.82
C VAL A 39 -6.28 2.57 16.29
N LEU A 40 -6.96 3.38 15.48
CA LEU A 40 -7.31 4.76 15.86
C LEU A 40 -8.35 4.80 16.99
N THR A 41 -9.33 3.90 16.97
CA THR A 41 -10.32 3.76 18.04
C THR A 41 -9.64 3.38 19.35
N ALA A 42 -8.75 2.40 19.34
CA ALA A 42 -7.97 2.00 20.50
C ALA A 42 -7.07 3.14 21.02
N THR A 43 -6.45 3.89 20.10
CA THR A 43 -5.64 5.07 20.46
C THR A 43 -6.49 6.16 21.11
N GLY A 44 -7.67 6.44 20.55
CA GLY A 44 -8.63 7.39 21.12
C GLY A 44 -9.15 6.95 22.49
N ALA A 45 -9.45 5.67 22.65
CA ALA A 45 -9.86 5.08 23.93
C ALA A 45 -8.74 5.18 24.98
N ALA A 46 -7.51 4.83 24.62
CA ALA A 46 -6.35 4.96 25.50
C ALA A 46 -6.11 6.41 25.93
N ALA A 47 -6.18 7.37 24.99
CA ALA A 47 -6.07 8.79 25.31
C ALA A 47 -7.21 9.25 26.24
N GLY A 48 -8.45 8.79 26.00
CA GLY A 48 -9.59 9.08 26.85
C GLY A 48 -9.43 8.52 28.27
N ALA A 49 -8.91 7.30 28.40
CA ALA A 49 -8.59 6.69 29.69
C ALA A 49 -7.54 7.52 30.44
N SER A 50 -6.45 7.91 29.76
CA SER A 50 -5.39 8.73 30.35
C SER A 50 -5.94 10.09 30.83
N ILE A 51 -6.71 10.79 30.01
CA ILE A 51 -7.32 12.08 30.39
C ILE A 51 -8.32 11.89 31.55
N GLY A 52 -9.06 10.79 31.57
CA GLY A 52 -9.95 10.45 32.68
C GLY A 52 -9.21 10.29 33.99
N MET A 53 -8.08 9.56 33.99
CA MET A 53 -7.21 9.39 35.16
C MET A 53 -6.67 10.72 35.67
N PHE A 54 -6.18 11.60 34.79
CA PHE A 54 -5.62 12.89 35.19
C PHE A 54 -6.66 13.88 35.73
N ASN A 55 -7.93 13.75 35.33
CA ASN A 55 -9.01 14.65 35.74
C ASN A 55 -9.90 14.05 36.85
N GLU A 56 -9.47 12.97 37.50
CA GLU A 56 -10.24 12.27 38.56
C GLU A 56 -11.66 11.86 38.14
N ARG A 57 -11.90 11.67 36.83
CA ARG A 57 -13.16 11.16 36.28
C ARG A 57 -13.05 9.67 36.06
N ASN A 58 -14.19 8.98 35.94
CA ASN A 58 -14.19 7.56 35.61
C ASN A 58 -13.46 7.31 34.27
N PRO A 59 -12.29 6.64 34.28
CA PRO A 59 -11.45 6.48 33.09
C PRO A 59 -12.11 5.61 32.03
N PHE A 60 -13.00 4.69 32.43
CA PHE A 60 -13.73 3.83 31.50
C PHE A 60 -14.75 4.63 30.69
N SER A 61 -15.50 5.53 31.34
CA SER A 61 -16.48 6.39 30.66
C SER A 61 -15.78 7.39 29.71
N ALA A 62 -14.67 7.99 30.15
CA ALA A 62 -13.87 8.88 29.31
C ALA A 62 -13.25 8.14 28.11
N SER A 63 -12.75 6.92 28.33
CA SER A 63 -12.23 6.04 27.28
C SER A 63 -13.30 5.66 26.25
N ALA A 64 -14.47 5.20 26.69
CA ALA A 64 -15.57 4.79 25.82
C ALA A 64 -16.10 5.95 24.97
N THR A 65 -16.31 7.13 25.59
CA THR A 65 -16.81 8.32 24.88
C THR A 65 -15.80 8.84 23.85
N MET A 66 -14.52 8.87 24.19
CA MET A 66 -13.47 9.30 23.26
C MET A 66 -13.23 8.26 22.16
N GLY A 67 -13.15 6.97 22.53
CA GLY A 67 -13.03 5.85 21.59
C GLY A 67 -14.16 5.83 20.58
N GLY A 68 -15.42 5.98 21.01
CA GLY A 68 -16.58 6.04 20.11
C GLY A 68 -16.53 7.22 19.12
N ARG A 69 -16.09 8.40 19.57
CA ARG A 69 -15.88 9.56 18.67
C ARG A 69 -14.78 9.29 17.65
N TRP A 70 -13.68 8.68 18.06
CA TRP A 70 -12.58 8.30 17.17
C TRP A 70 -12.98 7.18 16.21
N PHE A 71 -13.79 6.23 16.63
CA PHE A 71 -14.35 5.19 15.77
C PHE A 71 -15.18 5.80 14.64
N MET A 72 -16.14 6.67 14.98
CA MET A 72 -16.99 7.33 13.98
C MET A 72 -16.17 8.19 13.03
N ALA A 73 -15.23 8.98 13.55
CA ALA A 73 -14.37 9.84 12.74
C ALA A 73 -13.45 9.02 11.81
N SER A 74 -12.79 7.98 12.33
CA SER A 74 -11.87 7.15 11.56
C SER A 74 -12.59 6.28 10.53
N SER A 75 -13.75 5.70 10.88
CA SER A 75 -14.58 4.92 9.96
C SER A 75 -15.08 5.77 8.80
N THR A 76 -15.60 6.97 9.09
CA THR A 76 -16.02 7.91 8.05
C THR A 76 -14.84 8.34 7.18
N PHE A 77 -13.70 8.66 7.78
CA PHE A 77 -12.50 9.08 7.04
C PHE A 77 -11.96 7.97 6.13
N TYR A 78 -11.65 6.79 6.67
CA TYR A 78 -11.08 5.71 5.86
C TYR A 78 -12.09 5.12 4.87
N GLY A 79 -13.37 5.06 5.23
CA GLY A 79 -14.44 4.66 4.33
C GLY A 79 -14.54 5.61 3.13
N LEU A 80 -14.67 6.92 3.38
CA LEU A 80 -14.78 7.91 2.31
C LEU A 80 -13.50 7.95 1.46
N ARG A 81 -12.33 7.86 2.08
CA ARG A 81 -11.04 7.88 1.38
C ARG A 81 -10.91 6.69 0.42
N GLU A 82 -11.15 5.48 0.90
CA GLU A 82 -10.79 4.28 0.15
C GLU A 82 -11.91 3.82 -0.81
N TYR A 83 -13.17 4.07 -0.48
CA TYR A 83 -14.31 3.63 -1.30
C TYR A 83 -14.84 4.69 -2.26
N ILE A 84 -14.61 5.98 -1.98
CA ILE A 84 -15.16 7.07 -2.80
C ILE A 84 -14.03 7.87 -3.46
N ILE A 85 -13.11 8.42 -2.66
CA ILE A 85 -12.12 9.38 -3.16
C ILE A 85 -11.00 8.72 -3.94
N SER A 86 -10.41 7.63 -3.42
CA SER A 86 -9.28 6.97 -4.08
C SER A 86 -9.66 6.37 -5.44
N PRO A 87 -10.81 5.67 -5.58
CA PRO A 87 -11.27 5.20 -6.90
C PRO A 87 -11.56 6.36 -7.85
N PHE A 88 -12.16 7.45 -7.35
CA PHE A 88 -12.44 8.64 -8.15
C PHE A 88 -11.15 9.29 -8.67
N LEU A 89 -10.16 9.53 -7.81
CA LEU A 89 -8.88 10.14 -8.21
C LEU A 89 -8.06 9.26 -9.15
N THR A 90 -8.13 7.94 -8.95
CA THR A 90 -7.44 6.97 -9.83
C THR A 90 -8.04 6.97 -11.22
N ARG A 91 -9.37 7.10 -11.33
CA ARG A 91 -10.07 7.14 -12.63
C ARG A 91 -9.71 8.37 -13.48
N TYR A 92 -9.51 9.52 -12.85
CA TYR A 92 -9.17 10.76 -13.56
C TYR A 92 -7.66 10.96 -13.74
N GLU A 93 -6.83 10.03 -13.29
CA GLU A 93 -5.36 10.09 -13.38
C GLU A 93 -4.80 11.47 -12.98
N VAL A 94 -5.39 12.08 -11.93
CA VAL A 94 -5.13 13.48 -11.55
C VAL A 94 -3.66 13.73 -11.23
N SER A 95 -2.92 12.69 -10.87
CA SER A 95 -1.49 12.74 -10.60
C SER A 95 -0.76 11.58 -11.26
N SER A 96 0.49 11.82 -11.67
CA SER A 96 1.39 10.78 -12.19
C SER A 96 1.51 9.58 -11.26
N THR A 97 1.38 9.81 -9.94
CA THR A 97 1.39 8.75 -8.93
C THR A 97 0.19 7.82 -9.05
N HIS A 98 -0.98 8.34 -9.43
CA HIS A 98 -2.21 7.56 -9.58
C HIS A 98 -2.19 6.73 -10.85
N ALA A 99 -1.59 7.24 -11.94
CA ALA A 99 -1.36 6.46 -13.16
C ALA A 99 -0.47 5.23 -12.90
N ILE A 100 0.64 5.42 -12.17
CA ILE A 100 1.52 4.30 -11.77
C ILE A 100 0.78 3.31 -10.86
N LEU A 101 -0.05 3.81 -9.94
CA LEU A 101 -0.83 2.97 -9.03
C LEU A 101 -1.86 2.12 -9.79
N ASN A 102 -2.50 2.69 -10.81
CA ASN A 102 -3.43 1.98 -11.68
C ASN A 102 -2.72 0.83 -12.43
N GLN A 103 -1.54 1.10 -13.00
CA GLN A 103 -0.70 0.07 -13.64
C GLN A 103 -0.30 -1.05 -12.67
N GLN A 104 0.06 -0.70 -11.42
CA GLN A 104 0.38 -1.70 -10.39
C GLN A 104 -0.82 -2.58 -10.03
N ILE A 105 -2.01 -1.99 -9.91
CA ILE A 105 -3.23 -2.75 -9.62
C ILE A 105 -3.55 -3.69 -10.79
N SER A 106 -3.46 -3.20 -12.02
CA SER A 106 -3.66 -4.02 -13.22
C SER A 106 -2.65 -5.17 -13.31
N ALA A 107 -1.37 -4.93 -13.02
CA ALA A 107 -0.33 -5.95 -13.04
C ALA A 107 -0.57 -7.05 -11.98
N LYS A 108 -0.93 -6.66 -10.75
CA LYS A 108 -1.27 -7.61 -9.68
C LYS A 108 -2.45 -8.51 -10.04
N ARG A 109 -3.50 -7.94 -10.66
CA ARG A 109 -4.68 -8.72 -11.11
C ARG A 109 -4.36 -9.70 -12.22
N GLN A 110 -3.38 -9.39 -13.08
CA GLN A 110 -2.90 -10.32 -14.09
C GLN A 110 -2.02 -11.45 -13.51
N GLY A 111 -1.88 -11.53 -12.18
CA GLY A 111 -0.99 -12.48 -11.52
C GLY A 111 0.49 -12.24 -11.82
N LYS A 112 0.82 -11.10 -12.45
CA LYS A 112 2.20 -10.74 -12.75
C LYS A 112 2.82 -10.20 -11.47
N LEU A 113 3.91 -10.83 -11.03
CA LEU A 113 4.76 -10.23 -10.02
C LEU A 113 5.24 -8.86 -10.55
N PRO A 114 5.20 -7.80 -9.74
CA PRO A 114 5.74 -6.50 -10.15
C PRO A 114 7.18 -6.71 -10.58
N ASP A 115 7.48 -6.36 -11.85
CA ASP A 115 8.82 -6.50 -12.39
C ASP A 115 9.75 -5.60 -11.59
N LEU A 116 10.58 -6.21 -10.76
CA LEU A 116 11.54 -5.54 -9.88
C LEU A 116 12.60 -4.77 -10.69
N ASN A 117 12.70 -5.04 -11.98
CA ASN A 117 13.65 -4.41 -12.88
C ASN A 117 13.05 -3.27 -13.70
N ASP A 118 11.75 -2.96 -13.57
CA ASP A 118 11.16 -1.87 -14.33
C ASP A 118 11.50 -0.51 -13.66
N PRO A 119 12.43 0.29 -14.24
CA PRO A 119 12.83 1.57 -13.65
C PRO A 119 11.68 2.58 -13.66
N THR A 120 10.60 2.34 -14.40
CA THR A 120 9.40 3.19 -14.39
C THR A 120 8.54 2.99 -13.14
N LEU A 121 8.70 1.87 -12.44
CA LEU A 121 8.00 1.53 -11.20
C LEU A 121 8.73 1.98 -9.93
N GLU A 122 10.01 2.37 -10.02
CA GLU A 122 10.70 3.03 -8.90
C GLU A 122 10.15 4.45 -8.72
N LEU A 123 9.11 4.57 -7.88
CA LEU A 123 8.64 5.89 -7.43
C LEU A 123 9.84 6.69 -6.92
N THR A 124 9.98 7.89 -7.46
CA THR A 124 10.96 8.86 -6.95
C THR A 124 10.72 9.01 -5.44
N ARG A 125 11.78 9.07 -4.63
CA ARG A 125 11.68 9.24 -3.17
C ARG A 125 10.67 10.31 -2.75
N TRP A 126 10.58 11.39 -3.53
CA TRP A 126 9.61 12.45 -3.33
C TRP A 126 8.16 12.01 -3.58
N GLN A 127 7.90 11.26 -4.66
CA GLN A 127 6.58 10.70 -4.98
C GLN A 127 6.11 9.73 -3.89
N THR A 128 7.01 8.95 -3.27
CA THR A 128 6.67 8.11 -2.12
C THR A 128 6.19 8.94 -0.92
N ARG A 129 6.76 10.13 -0.69
CA ARG A 129 6.34 11.02 0.41
C ARG A 129 4.97 11.63 0.17
N THR A 130 4.68 11.99 -1.08
CA THR A 130 3.42 12.63 -1.46
C THR A 130 2.31 11.64 -1.81
N GLN A 131 2.60 10.34 -1.77
CA GLN A 131 1.65 9.29 -2.12
C GLN A 131 0.37 9.36 -1.28
N ARG A 132 -0.78 9.45 -1.97
CA ARG A 132 -2.13 9.57 -1.38
C ARG A 132 -2.32 10.76 -0.42
N VAL A 133 -1.44 11.76 -0.43
CA VAL A 133 -1.60 12.99 0.40
C VAL A 133 -2.84 13.77 -0.05
N LEU A 134 -3.06 13.86 -1.36
CA LEU A 134 -4.25 14.50 -1.93
C LEU A 134 -5.54 13.77 -1.51
N ASP A 135 -5.57 12.44 -1.60
CA ASP A 135 -6.70 11.62 -1.17
C ASP A 135 -7.06 11.92 0.29
N SER A 136 -6.06 11.90 1.18
CA SER A 136 -6.24 12.21 2.61
C SER A 136 -6.67 13.66 2.84
N GLY A 137 -6.15 14.61 2.07
CA GLY A 137 -6.55 16.02 2.14
C GLY A 137 -8.01 16.21 1.77
N LEU A 138 -8.44 15.71 0.61
CA LEU A 138 -9.83 15.82 0.17
C LEU A 138 -10.78 15.12 1.14
N THR A 139 -10.41 13.92 1.61
CA THR A 139 -11.18 13.19 2.62
C THR A 139 -11.30 13.99 3.90
N GLY A 140 -10.18 14.51 4.41
CA GLY A 140 -10.15 15.33 5.61
C GLY A 140 -10.99 16.58 5.47
N GLY A 141 -11.01 17.18 4.28
CA GLY A 141 -11.85 18.32 3.96
C GLY A 141 -13.33 18.00 3.98
N LEU A 142 -13.76 16.90 3.37
CA LEU A 142 -15.15 16.49 3.38
C LEU A 142 -15.62 16.08 4.79
N VAL A 143 -14.82 15.31 5.53
CA VAL A 143 -15.17 14.88 6.90
C VAL A 143 -15.17 16.07 7.86
N GLY A 144 -14.14 16.90 7.83
CA GLY A 144 -14.05 18.10 8.69
C GLY A 144 -15.14 19.12 8.37
N GLY A 145 -15.44 19.33 7.09
CA GLY A 145 -16.50 20.22 6.65
C GLY A 145 -17.88 19.69 7.05
N GLY A 146 -18.16 18.40 6.82
CA GLY A 146 -19.41 17.75 7.19
C GLY A 146 -19.65 17.74 8.70
N ALA A 147 -18.64 17.43 9.50
CA ALA A 147 -18.77 17.45 10.96
C ALA A 147 -19.10 18.86 11.49
N VAL A 148 -18.40 19.88 11.00
CA VAL A 148 -18.65 21.28 11.40
C VAL A 148 -19.97 21.79 10.83
N TRP A 149 -20.40 21.32 9.66
CA TRP A 149 -21.70 21.65 9.08
C TRP A 149 -22.84 21.17 9.97
N ILE A 150 -22.80 19.92 10.41
CA ILE A 150 -23.83 19.31 11.27
C ILE A 150 -23.94 20.04 12.61
N ILE A 151 -22.81 20.43 13.21
CA ILE A 151 -22.78 21.02 14.55
C ILE A 151 -22.97 22.54 14.53
N GLY A 152 -22.43 23.22 13.51
CA GLY A 152 -22.24 24.68 13.50
C GLY A 152 -22.79 25.39 12.26
N GLY A 153 -23.44 24.67 11.34
CA GLY A 153 -24.07 25.22 10.15
C GLY A 153 -23.13 25.48 8.96
N PRO A 154 -23.69 25.88 7.80
CA PRO A 154 -22.98 25.99 6.51
C PRO A 154 -21.84 27.00 6.52
N ARG A 155 -21.98 28.12 7.24
CA ARG A 155 -20.93 29.15 7.28
C ARG A 155 -19.63 28.67 7.89
N ARG A 156 -19.69 27.74 8.84
CA ARG A 156 -18.50 27.20 9.52
C ARG A 156 -17.91 25.99 8.80
N ALA A 157 -18.70 25.31 7.95
CA ALA A 157 -18.30 24.12 7.22
C ALA A 157 -17.05 24.35 6.36
N VAL A 158 -16.93 25.52 5.70
CA VAL A 158 -15.76 25.84 4.86
C VAL A 158 -14.46 25.87 5.68
N ARG A 159 -14.48 26.51 6.85
CA ARG A 159 -13.32 26.56 7.74
C ARG A 159 -12.99 25.18 8.31
N GLY A 160 -14.03 24.42 8.68
CA GLY A 160 -13.90 23.02 9.11
C GLY A 160 -13.24 22.16 8.05
N GLY A 161 -13.71 22.26 6.81
CA GLY A 161 -13.16 21.51 5.67
C GLY A 161 -11.72 21.92 5.36
N PHE A 162 -11.40 23.20 5.32
CA PHE A 162 -10.01 23.62 5.10
C PHE A 162 -9.08 23.07 6.20
N SER A 163 -9.49 23.16 7.46
CA SER A 163 -8.69 22.64 8.58
C SER A 163 -8.51 21.13 8.52
N GLY A 164 -9.56 20.39 8.17
CA GLY A 164 -9.52 18.94 8.01
C GLY A 164 -8.64 18.52 6.83
N MET A 165 -8.65 19.29 5.73
CA MET A 165 -7.81 19.06 4.57
C MET A 165 -6.32 19.21 4.90
N VAL A 166 -5.96 20.27 5.61
CA VAL A 166 -4.58 20.49 6.06
C VAL A 166 -4.16 19.38 7.03
N ALA A 167 -4.99 19.05 8.02
CA ALA A 167 -4.70 18.01 9.00
C ALA A 167 -4.51 16.63 8.34
N GLY A 168 -5.42 16.23 7.44
CA GLY A 168 -5.32 14.98 6.70
C GLY A 168 -4.07 14.89 5.82
N SER A 169 -3.69 16.01 5.18
CA SER A 169 -2.47 16.07 4.37
C SER A 169 -1.21 15.90 5.21
N ILE A 170 -1.11 16.60 6.34
CA ILE A 170 0.03 16.53 7.26
C ILE A 170 0.16 15.12 7.84
N LEU A 171 -0.94 14.52 8.28
CA LEU A 171 -0.94 13.16 8.83
C LEU A 171 -0.45 12.14 7.81
N GLN A 172 -0.95 12.23 6.57
CA GLN A 172 -0.54 11.33 5.51
C GLN A 172 0.94 11.50 5.15
N PHE A 173 1.40 12.74 5.02
CA PHE A 173 2.80 13.05 4.73
C PHE A 173 3.73 12.52 5.84
N SER A 174 3.30 12.67 7.09
CA SER A 174 4.04 12.18 8.26
C SER A 174 4.12 10.65 8.27
N ALA A 175 3.00 9.96 8.01
CA ALA A 175 2.96 8.51 7.90
C ALA A 175 3.87 7.99 6.78
N ASN A 176 3.87 8.65 5.62
CA ASN A 176 4.74 8.29 4.50
C ASN A 176 6.22 8.52 4.85
N SER A 177 6.53 9.62 5.53
CA SER A 177 7.89 9.94 5.98
C SER A 177 8.41 8.92 6.99
N LEU A 178 7.57 8.47 7.92
CA LEU A 178 7.89 7.40 8.87
C LEU A 178 8.13 6.05 8.17
N ARG A 179 7.34 5.71 7.14
CA ARG A 179 7.55 4.50 6.35
C ARG A 179 8.90 4.52 5.63
N MET A 180 9.27 5.65 5.05
CA MET A 180 10.58 5.81 4.43
C MET A 180 11.71 5.70 5.45
N LEU A 181 11.58 6.36 6.60
CA LEU A 181 12.56 6.26 7.67
C LEU A 181 12.74 4.82 8.14
N LYS A 182 11.64 4.07 8.27
CA LYS A 182 11.68 2.64 8.58
C LYS A 182 12.45 1.88 7.50
N ARG A 183 12.17 2.14 6.23
CA ARG A 183 12.89 1.51 5.10
C ARG A 183 14.39 1.78 5.18
N ASP A 184 14.77 3.03 5.40
CA ASP A 184 16.17 3.45 5.45
C ASP A 184 16.93 2.89 6.67
N ILE A 185 16.23 2.60 7.77
CA ILE A 185 16.83 2.04 8.99
C ILE A 185 16.93 0.51 8.93
N PHE A 186 15.91 -0.18 8.41
CA PHE A 186 15.79 -1.62 8.52
C PHE A 186 16.15 -2.40 7.26
N ASP A 187 16.08 -1.78 6.08
CA ASP A 187 16.50 -2.44 4.86
C ASP A 187 17.98 -2.14 4.63
N PRO A 188 18.88 -3.15 4.76
CA PRO A 188 20.26 -2.96 4.38
C PRO A 188 20.31 -2.54 2.90
N PRO A 189 21.28 -1.70 2.50
CA PRO A 189 21.41 -1.30 1.12
C PRO A 189 21.53 -2.55 0.26
N LYS A 190 20.48 -2.86 -0.51
CA LYS A 190 20.53 -3.96 -1.47
C LYS A 190 21.67 -3.62 -2.44
N PRO A 191 22.64 -4.51 -2.65
CA PRO A 191 23.65 -4.29 -3.67
C PRO A 191 22.90 -4.11 -4.99
N ARG A 192 23.01 -2.91 -5.56
CA ARG A 192 22.51 -2.66 -6.91
C ARG A 192 23.32 -3.60 -7.81
N LEU A 193 22.68 -4.67 -8.27
CA LEU A 193 23.22 -5.47 -9.36
C LEU A 193 23.22 -4.52 -10.56
N THR A 194 24.38 -3.94 -10.84
CA THR A 194 24.59 -3.16 -12.05
C THR A 194 24.30 -4.07 -13.23
N PRO A 195 23.26 -3.80 -14.03
CA PRO A 195 22.97 -4.57 -15.23
C PRO A 195 23.94 -4.08 -16.30
N ASN A 196 25.23 -4.38 -16.13
CA ASN A 196 26.28 -4.24 -17.15
C ASN A 196 27.60 -4.82 -16.63
N THR A 197 27.61 -6.13 -16.45
CA THR A 197 28.76 -6.91 -16.91
C THR A 197 28.21 -8.26 -17.34
N ILE A 198 27.86 -8.36 -18.62
CA ILE A 198 27.87 -9.66 -19.29
C ILE A 198 29.33 -10.12 -19.18
N PRO A 199 29.67 -11.23 -18.49
CA PRO A 199 30.97 -11.84 -18.70
C PRO A 199 30.91 -12.49 -20.07
N LEU A 200 31.17 -11.70 -21.11
CA LEU A 200 31.70 -12.27 -22.34
C LEU A 200 32.99 -12.95 -21.90
N SER A 201 32.98 -14.26 -21.95
CA SER A 201 34.18 -15.08 -21.88
C SER A 201 35.24 -14.48 -22.81
N PRO A 202 36.48 -14.29 -22.35
CA PRO A 202 37.59 -14.51 -23.24
C PRO A 202 38.58 -15.47 -22.58
N SER A 203 38.96 -16.48 -23.35
CA SER A 203 40.18 -17.22 -23.15
C SER A 203 41.34 -16.31 -22.72
N ASN A 204 42.03 -16.75 -21.67
CA ASN A 204 43.48 -16.71 -21.49
C ASN A 204 44.24 -15.37 -21.61
N LEU A 205 45.05 -15.12 -20.56
CA LEU A 205 46.32 -14.38 -20.50
C LEU A 205 46.31 -12.95 -19.89
N PRO A 206 47.45 -12.52 -19.29
CA PRO A 206 47.47 -12.00 -17.93
C PRO A 206 47.73 -10.49 -17.83
N VAL A 207 47.42 -9.96 -16.65
CA VAL A 207 48.08 -8.85 -15.93
C VAL A 207 48.61 -7.71 -16.82
N ASP A 208 47.89 -6.59 -16.83
CA ASP A 208 48.59 -5.31 -16.78
C ASP A 208 47.85 -4.24 -15.98
N THR A 209 48.65 -3.49 -15.25
CA THR A 209 48.28 -2.52 -14.21
C THR A 209 48.05 -1.17 -14.86
N GLN A 210 46.87 -0.55 -14.72
CA GLN A 210 46.73 0.90 -14.82
C GLN A 210 45.41 1.42 -14.23
N MET A 211 45.54 2.25 -13.19
CA MET A 211 44.46 3.08 -12.64
C MET A 211 44.33 4.39 -13.43
N PRO A 212 43.11 4.92 -13.60
CA PRO A 212 42.89 6.35 -13.62
C PRO A 212 41.96 6.75 -12.47
N SER A 213 42.53 7.48 -11.50
CA SER A 213 41.82 8.20 -10.47
C SER A 213 41.20 9.48 -11.03
N THR A 214 39.88 9.49 -11.26
CA THR A 214 39.11 10.72 -11.44
C THR A 214 38.58 11.22 -10.10
N PRO A 215 38.90 12.45 -9.65
CA PRO A 215 38.36 13.03 -8.43
C PRO A 215 36.89 13.41 -8.63
N VAL A 216 35.98 12.64 -8.02
CA VAL A 216 34.57 13.00 -7.93
C VAL A 216 34.42 14.13 -6.92
N ASN A 217 34.03 15.29 -7.44
CA ASN A 217 33.74 16.53 -6.72
C ASN A 217 32.40 16.41 -5.96
N PRO A 218 32.35 16.41 -4.61
CA PRO A 218 31.09 16.36 -3.88
C PRO A 218 30.52 17.78 -3.75
N SER A 219 29.93 18.30 -4.82
CA SER A 219 29.11 19.50 -4.73
C SER A 219 27.65 19.13 -4.45
N GLU A 220 27.07 19.84 -3.47
CA GLU A 220 25.64 19.98 -3.17
C GLU A 220 24.91 18.79 -2.52
N GLN A 221 25.12 18.64 -1.20
CA GLN A 221 24.06 18.11 -0.33
C GLN A 221 23.08 19.24 0.03
N PRO A 222 21.79 19.17 -0.36
CA PRO A 222 20.81 20.14 0.09
C PRO A 222 20.48 19.86 1.55
N ASN A 223 20.92 20.76 2.43
CA ASN A 223 20.31 21.10 3.73
C ASN A 223 19.82 19.92 4.60
N GLN A 224 20.66 18.88 4.79
CA GLN A 224 20.35 17.72 5.66
C GLN A 224 20.40 18.03 7.16
N SER A 225 20.83 19.23 7.58
CA SER A 225 21.15 19.52 8.99
C SER A 225 19.91 19.62 9.89
N LEU A 226 18.80 20.18 9.39
CA LEU A 226 17.55 20.31 10.15
C LEU A 226 16.81 18.97 10.27
N TRP A 227 16.77 18.19 9.18
CA TRP A 227 16.13 16.87 9.18
C TRP A 227 16.89 15.85 10.03
N LYS A 228 18.23 15.87 10.01
CA LYS A 228 19.04 15.03 10.91
C LYS A 228 18.82 15.36 12.38
N ARG A 229 18.65 16.65 12.72
CA ARG A 229 18.35 17.07 14.10
C ARG A 229 16.98 16.59 14.58
N PHE A 230 15.95 16.71 13.74
CA PHE A 230 14.61 16.23 14.09
C PHE A 230 14.57 14.70 14.22
N THR A 231 15.18 13.97 13.27
CA THR A 231 15.18 12.49 13.32
C THR A 231 16.01 11.95 14.48
N HIS A 232 17.15 12.56 14.83
CA HIS A 232 17.90 12.16 16.02
C HIS A 232 17.12 12.37 17.31
N ALA A 233 16.39 13.48 17.43
CA ALA A 233 15.56 13.75 18.60
C ALA A 233 14.44 12.71 18.73
N THR A 234 13.67 12.46 17.67
CA THR A 234 12.56 11.50 17.70
C THR A 234 13.02 10.06 17.86
N VAL A 235 14.12 9.64 17.21
CA VAL A 235 14.68 8.29 17.35
C VAL A 235 15.22 8.06 18.77
N LYS A 236 15.78 9.09 19.43
CA LYS A 236 16.23 9.00 20.82
C LYS A 236 15.05 8.79 21.78
N THR A 237 13.94 9.48 21.58
CA THR A 237 12.72 9.30 22.39
C THR A 237 12.06 7.94 22.14
N LEU A 238 12.01 7.48 20.88
CA LEU A 238 11.48 6.15 20.55
C LEU A 238 12.34 5.00 21.09
N LYS A 239 13.68 5.16 21.12
CA LYS A 239 14.58 4.18 21.74
C LYS A 239 14.47 4.12 23.26
N ALA A 240 14.05 5.19 23.90
CA ALA A 240 13.79 5.20 25.35
C ALA A 240 12.49 4.47 25.71
N TRP A 241 11.51 4.49 24.81
CA TRP A 241 10.18 3.90 25.06
C TRP A 241 10.02 2.47 24.50
N SER A 242 10.83 2.08 23.52
CA SER A 242 10.91 0.72 23.01
C SER A 242 12.32 0.18 23.24
N PRO A 243 12.52 -0.81 24.14
CA PRO A 243 13.76 -1.57 24.21
C PRO A 243 13.83 -2.46 22.96
N ILE A 244 14.14 -1.84 21.81
CA ILE A 244 14.45 -2.54 20.57
C ILE A 244 15.79 -3.21 20.82
N LYS A 245 15.75 -4.42 21.38
CA LYS A 245 16.88 -5.35 21.36
C LYS A 245 17.28 -5.46 19.89
N LYS A 246 18.50 -5.03 19.55
CA LYS A 246 19.08 -5.32 18.25
C LYS A 246 19.16 -6.83 18.15
N ARG A 247 18.24 -7.45 17.42
CA ARG A 247 18.30 -8.88 17.09
C ARG A 247 19.63 -9.13 16.40
N THR A 248 20.41 -10.06 16.91
CA THR A 248 21.63 -10.50 16.25
C THR A 248 21.26 -11.20 14.95
N ASN A 249 22.17 -11.21 13.97
CA ASN A 249 21.93 -11.85 12.67
C ASN A 249 21.55 -13.33 12.82
N GLU A 250 22.06 -13.99 13.85
CA GLU A 250 21.73 -15.38 14.21
C GLU A 250 20.28 -15.54 14.63
N GLU A 251 19.74 -14.68 15.50
CA GLU A 251 18.32 -14.73 15.89
C GLU A 251 17.37 -14.50 14.70
N MET A 252 17.79 -13.67 13.73
CA MET A 252 17.02 -13.51 12.49
C MET A 252 17.02 -14.78 11.64
N LEU A 253 18.17 -15.45 11.51
CA LEU A 253 18.27 -16.71 10.77
C LEU A 253 17.39 -17.80 11.39
N VAL A 254 17.39 -17.93 12.73
CA VAL A 254 16.52 -18.87 13.45
C VAL A 254 15.04 -18.54 13.17
N MET A 255 14.65 -17.27 13.20
CA MET A 255 13.27 -16.87 12.89
C MET A 255 12.89 -17.18 11.43
N TYR A 256 13.80 -16.96 10.48
CA TYR A 256 13.53 -17.28 9.08
C TYR A 256 13.42 -18.78 8.83
N GLN A 257 14.26 -19.59 9.47
CA GLN A 257 14.16 -21.04 9.41
C GLN A 257 12.85 -21.53 10.04
N ALA A 258 12.43 -20.96 11.18
CA ALA A 258 11.15 -21.29 11.80
C ALA A 258 9.96 -20.91 10.91
N LYS A 259 9.99 -19.72 10.29
CA LYS A 259 8.96 -19.31 9.33
C LYS A 259 8.92 -20.20 8.09
N ARG A 260 10.09 -20.62 7.59
CA ARG A 260 10.17 -21.53 6.44
C ARG A 260 9.52 -22.88 6.77
N LYS A 261 9.85 -23.47 7.93
CA LYS A 261 9.22 -24.73 8.38
C LYS A 261 7.71 -24.61 8.53
N ALA A 262 7.21 -23.51 9.10
CA ALA A 262 5.77 -23.28 9.24
C ALA A 262 5.07 -23.10 7.88
N LEU A 263 5.75 -22.54 6.87
CA LEU A 263 5.22 -22.44 5.51
C LEU A 263 5.24 -23.79 4.79
N ASP A 264 6.31 -24.56 4.95
CA ASP A 264 6.41 -25.91 4.38
C ASP A 264 5.31 -26.83 4.96
N GLU A 265 5.02 -26.70 6.26
CA GLU A 265 3.90 -27.41 6.92
C GLU A 265 2.54 -26.99 6.35
N ARG A 266 2.32 -25.69 6.13
CA ARG A 266 1.09 -25.17 5.50
C ARG A 266 0.93 -25.64 4.06
N LEU A 267 2.03 -25.77 3.30
CA LEU A 267 2.01 -26.29 1.94
C LEU A 267 1.56 -27.75 1.91
N ILE A 268 2.07 -28.58 2.83
CA ILE A 268 1.68 -29.99 2.95
C ILE A 268 0.19 -30.11 3.34
N GLU A 269 -0.29 -29.26 4.26
CA GLU A 269 -1.71 -29.22 4.64
C GLU A 269 -2.60 -28.87 3.43
N ILE A 270 -2.22 -27.87 2.64
CA ILE A 270 -2.96 -27.47 1.44
C ILE A 270 -2.96 -28.58 0.38
N GLU A 271 -1.82 -29.24 0.14
CA GLU A 271 -1.75 -30.37 -0.81
C GLU A 271 -2.65 -31.54 -0.38
N ALA A 272 -2.76 -31.81 0.92
CA ALA A 272 -3.67 -32.82 1.45
C ALA A 272 -5.15 -32.43 1.28
N GLU A 273 -5.50 -31.16 1.55
CA GLU A 273 -6.85 -30.64 1.32
C GLU A 273 -7.24 -30.67 -0.17
N GLU A 274 -6.31 -30.37 -1.08
CA GLU A 274 -6.53 -30.46 -2.52
C GLU A 274 -6.83 -31.90 -2.96
N LEU A 275 -6.08 -32.89 -2.47
CA LEU A 275 -6.34 -34.30 -2.75
C LEU A 275 -7.71 -34.76 -2.26
N GLU A 276 -8.12 -34.36 -1.04
CA GLU A 276 -9.44 -34.68 -0.51
C GLU A 276 -10.56 -34.07 -1.36
N LEU A 277 -10.38 -32.83 -1.83
CA LEU A 277 -11.32 -32.19 -2.73
C LEU A 277 -11.43 -32.91 -4.08
N TYR A 278 -10.32 -33.38 -4.66
CA TYR A 278 -10.34 -34.16 -5.89
C TYR A 278 -11.09 -35.49 -5.73
N GLU A 279 -10.88 -36.21 -4.62
CA GLU A 279 -11.61 -37.44 -4.30
C GLU A 279 -13.12 -37.16 -4.18
N ARG A 280 -13.48 -36.12 -3.42
CA ARG A 280 -14.88 -35.71 -3.24
C ARG A 280 -15.54 -35.34 -4.57
N ILE A 281 -14.83 -34.63 -5.46
CA ILE A 281 -15.35 -34.29 -6.80
C ILE A 281 -15.55 -35.56 -7.64
N GLN A 282 -14.64 -36.52 -7.60
CA GLN A 282 -14.80 -37.79 -8.32
C GLN A 282 -16.00 -38.60 -7.79
N GLU A 283 -16.21 -38.65 -6.48
CA GLU A 283 -17.38 -39.31 -5.89
C GLU A 283 -18.69 -38.67 -6.35
N TRP A 284 -18.75 -37.34 -6.38
CA TRP A 284 -19.91 -36.60 -6.88
C TRP A 284 -20.18 -36.89 -8.35
N GLN A 285 -19.15 -36.99 -9.19
CA GLN A 285 -19.30 -37.38 -10.60
C GLN A 285 -19.86 -38.80 -10.74
N ARG A 286 -19.34 -39.78 -9.97
CA ARG A 286 -19.86 -41.16 -9.98
C ARG A 286 -21.31 -41.26 -9.49
N GLN A 287 -21.70 -40.45 -8.50
CA GLN A 287 -23.09 -40.38 -8.03
C GLN A 287 -24.02 -39.74 -9.08
N ALA A 288 -23.56 -38.71 -9.79
CA ALA A 288 -24.31 -38.09 -10.87
C ALA A 288 -24.53 -39.07 -12.05
N GLU A 289 -23.51 -39.85 -12.41
CA GLU A 289 -23.62 -40.86 -13.46
C GLU A 289 -24.57 -42.02 -13.07
N SER A 290 -24.49 -42.51 -11.83
CA SER A 290 -25.38 -43.57 -11.37
C SER A 290 -26.84 -43.12 -11.23
N SER A 291 -27.09 -41.87 -10.84
CA SER A 291 -28.45 -41.31 -10.76
C SER A 291 -29.04 -40.92 -12.14
N GLY A 292 -28.20 -40.54 -13.11
CA GLY A 292 -28.63 -40.23 -14.48
C GLY A 292 -29.04 -41.46 -15.30
N SER A 293 -28.40 -42.61 -15.07
CA SER A 293 -28.68 -43.86 -15.78
C SER A 293 -30.09 -44.42 -15.54
N THR A 294 -30.67 -44.16 -14.35
CA THR A 294 -32.00 -44.67 -13.96
C THR A 294 -33.18 -43.94 -14.63
N ARG A 295 -32.95 -42.80 -15.29
CA ARG A 295 -34.04 -41.99 -15.91
C ARG A 295 -34.36 -42.35 -17.37
N HIS A 296 -33.65 -43.28 -18.01
CA HIS A 296 -33.88 -43.66 -19.41
C HIS A 296 -34.56 -45.02 -19.64
N LEU A 297 -35.11 -45.65 -18.60
CA LEU A 297 -35.77 -46.97 -18.68
C LEU A 297 -37.25 -46.97 -18.25
N VAL A 298 -37.97 -45.85 -18.41
CA VAL A 298 -39.44 -45.78 -18.24
C VAL A 298 -40.08 -45.25 -19.50
#